data_AF-A0AAE4P5T8-F1
#
_entry.id   AF-A0AAE4P5T8-F1
#
_cell.length_a   1.000
_cell.length_b   1.000
_cell.length_c   1.000
_cell.angle_alpha   90.00
_cell.angle_beta   90.00
_cell.angle_gamma   90.00
#
_symmetry.space_group_name_H-M   'P 1'
#
loop_
_entity.id
_entity.type
_entity.pdbx_description
1 polymer ?
#
loop_
_entity_poly.entity_id
_entity_poly.type
_entity_poly.pdbx_seq_one_letter_code
_entity_poly.pdbx_strand_id
1 'polypeptide(L)'
;MSNTAQRHVGRVQNRFGDSRTSSRIPQGALIYTMDGALPVEFISEGDRIITRAGMRVLRRISGNHMAGFEMGFDGPEVIYADGAEMSV
;
A
#
# COMPACT_ATOMS: atom_id res chain seq x y z
N MET A 1 27.29 33.43 24.67
CA MET A 1 25.83 33.45 24.38
C MET A 1 25.63 32.69 23.09
N SER A 2 25.33 31.40 23.21
CA SER A 2 25.31 30.42 22.13
C SER A 2 23.90 30.30 21.58
N ASN A 3 23.72 30.42 20.26
CA ASN A 3 22.48 30.01 19.61
C ASN A 3 22.80 29.03 18.48
N THR A 4 22.95 27.76 18.87
CA THR A 4 23.03 26.61 17.98
C THR A 4 21.62 26.36 17.43
N ALA A 5 21.26 27.11 16.39
CA ALA A 5 20.02 26.92 15.66
C ALA A 5 20.04 25.55 14.97
N GLN A 6 19.23 24.66 15.54
CA GLN A 6 18.60 23.49 14.94
C GLN A 6 18.75 23.41 13.43
N ARG A 7 19.64 22.52 12.96
CA ARG A 7 19.56 21.94 11.64
C ARG A 7 18.93 20.56 11.77
N HIS A 8 17.60 20.54 11.87
CA HIS A 8 16.83 19.34 11.55
C HIS A 8 16.91 19.15 10.03
N VAL A 9 17.98 18.48 9.59
CA VAL A 9 18.14 17.98 8.23
C VAL A 9 16.94 17.06 7.93
N GLY A 10 16.28 17.37 6.82
CA GLY A 10 14.92 16.95 6.49
C GLY A 10 14.68 15.45 6.57
N ARG A 11 13.63 15.07 7.30
CA ARG A 11 13.04 13.75 7.23
C ARG A 11 12.34 13.63 5.87
N VAL A 12 12.99 13.01 4.88
CA VAL A 12 12.37 12.64 3.60
C VAL A 12 11.34 11.55 3.87
N GLN A 13 10.19 11.93 4.43
CA GLN A 13 9.00 11.10 4.46
C GLN A 13 8.31 11.27 3.12
N ASN A 14 8.78 10.53 2.12
CA ASN A 14 7.90 10.20 1.00
C ASN A 14 6.88 9.17 1.53
N ARG A 15 5.89 9.65 2.31
CA ARG A 15 4.71 8.86 2.68
C ARG A 15 3.75 9.00 1.52
N PHE A 16 3.48 7.91 0.82
CA PHE A 16 2.80 7.84 -0.47
C PHE A 16 1.39 8.46 -0.43
N GLY A 17 1.31 9.78 -0.58
CA GLY A 17 0.10 10.53 -0.94
C GLY A 17 -1.05 10.53 0.06
N ASP A 18 -1.04 11.53 0.95
CA ASP A 18 -2.18 12.07 1.71
C ASP A 18 -2.91 11.12 2.69
N SER A 19 -2.74 11.38 3.99
CA SER A 19 -3.34 10.64 5.09
C SER A 19 -4.87 10.80 5.17
N ARG A 20 -5.59 10.06 4.34
CA ARG A 20 -6.95 9.57 4.63
C ARG A 20 -6.95 8.04 4.51
N THR A 21 -6.46 7.39 5.57
CA THR A 21 -6.68 5.97 5.87
C THR A 21 -6.30 4.99 4.75
N SER A 22 -5.04 4.96 4.31
CA SER A 22 -4.55 3.80 3.56
C SER A 22 -4.52 2.59 4.50
N SER A 23 -5.36 1.60 4.21
CA SER A 23 -5.45 0.39 5.02
C SER A 23 -4.24 -0.50 4.76
N ARG A 24 -3.67 -1.09 5.82
CA ARG A 24 -2.64 -2.12 5.66
C ARG A 24 -3.31 -3.48 5.60
N ILE A 25 -2.89 -4.26 4.63
CA ILE A 25 -3.44 -5.59 4.37
C ILE A 25 -2.76 -6.60 5.31
N PRO A 26 -3.50 -7.36 6.12
CA PRO A 26 -2.91 -8.38 6.97
C PRO A 26 -2.30 -9.50 6.12
N GLN A 27 -1.26 -10.14 6.63
CA GLN A 27 -0.68 -11.31 5.97
C GLN A 27 -1.74 -12.41 5.77
N GLY A 28 -1.66 -13.14 4.65
CA GLY A 28 -2.61 -14.19 4.32
C GLY A 28 -3.91 -13.69 3.69
N ALA A 29 -4.16 -12.38 3.71
CA ALA A 29 -5.31 -11.80 3.05
C ALA A 29 -5.27 -12.10 1.55
N LEU A 30 -6.40 -12.56 1.02
CA LEU A 30 -6.57 -12.94 -0.36
C LEU A 30 -6.91 -11.72 -1.22
N ILE A 31 -5.97 -11.36 -2.09
CA ILE A 31 -6.07 -10.27 -3.05
C ILE A 31 -6.58 -10.80 -4.37
N TYR A 32 -7.60 -10.13 -4.92
CA TYR A 32 -8.22 -10.56 -6.17
C TYR A 32 -7.40 -10.07 -7.37
N THR A 33 -6.91 -11.00 -8.16
CA THR A 33 -6.15 -10.77 -9.40
C THR A 33 -6.84 -11.47 -10.57
N MET A 34 -6.28 -11.33 -11.79
CA MET A 34 -6.80 -12.03 -12.97
C MET A 34 -6.57 -13.54 -12.93
N ASP A 35 -5.60 -14.01 -12.14
CA ASP A 35 -5.27 -15.43 -11.99
C ASP A 35 -6.02 -16.08 -10.81
N GLY A 36 -6.90 -15.34 -10.16
CA GLY A 36 -7.65 -15.75 -8.98
C GLY A 36 -7.28 -14.95 -7.74
N ALA A 37 -7.68 -15.45 -6.57
CA ALA A 37 -7.37 -14.81 -5.30
C ALA A 37 -6.02 -15.34 -4.77
N LEU A 38 -5.05 -14.45 -4.59
CA LEU A 38 -3.70 -14.78 -4.14
C LEU A 38 -3.43 -14.16 -2.76
N PRO A 39 -2.79 -14.87 -1.82
CA PRO A 39 -2.28 -14.26 -0.59
C PRO A 39 -1.39 -13.05 -0.87
N VAL A 40 -1.53 -12.00 -0.07
CA VAL A 40 -0.81 -10.73 -0.24
C VAL A 40 0.72 -10.89 -0.26
N GLU A 41 1.28 -11.86 0.46
CA GLU A 41 2.72 -12.16 0.46
C GLU A 41 3.26 -12.68 -0.88
N PHE A 42 2.38 -13.10 -1.79
CA PHE A 42 2.76 -13.51 -3.16
C PHE A 42 2.59 -12.41 -4.19
N ILE A 43 2.05 -11.26 -3.79
CA ILE A 43 1.87 -10.11 -4.67
C ILE A 43 3.19 -9.34 -4.80
N SER A 44 3.51 -8.97 -6.04
CA SER A 44 4.72 -8.22 -6.40
C SER A 44 4.39 -6.92 -7.13
N GLU A 45 5.36 -6.00 -7.13
CA GLU A 45 5.26 -4.80 -7.98
C GLU A 45 5.14 -5.19 -9.46
N GLY A 46 4.24 -4.54 -10.17
CA GLY A 46 3.90 -4.88 -11.56
C GLY A 46 2.68 -5.80 -11.71
N ASP A 47 2.24 -6.46 -10.64
CA ASP A 47 1.05 -7.31 -10.68
C ASP A 47 -0.22 -6.49 -10.94
N ARG A 48 -1.21 -7.16 -11.53
CA ARG A 48 -2.49 -6.56 -11.87
C ARG A 48 -3.54 -6.93 -10.83
N ILE A 49 -3.97 -5.93 -10.07
CA ILE A 49 -4.95 -6.08 -8.99
C ILE A 49 -6.31 -5.63 -9.48
N ILE A 50 -7.35 -6.38 -9.13
CA ILE A 50 -8.74 -5.98 -9.40
C ILE A 50 -9.13 -4.92 -8.37
N THR A 51 -9.44 -3.72 -8.84
CA THR A 51 -9.98 -2.61 -8.03
C THR A 51 -11.42 -2.32 -8.44
N ARG A 52 -12.15 -1.56 -7.61
CA ARG A 52 -13.49 -1.07 -7.93
C ARG A 52 -13.53 -0.23 -9.22
N ALA A 53 -12.43 0.44 -9.56
CA ALA A 53 -12.30 1.22 -10.79
C ALA A 53 -11.77 0.40 -11.98
N GLY A 54 -11.70 -0.93 -11.84
CA GLY A 54 -11.15 -1.86 -12.80
C GLY A 54 -9.75 -2.34 -12.45
N MET A 55 -9.10 -3.04 -13.37
CA MET A 55 -7.76 -3.58 -13.12
C MET A 55 -6.71 -2.47 -13.08
N ARG A 56 -5.79 -2.54 -12.11
CA ARG A 56 -4.69 -1.59 -11.94
C ARG A 56 -3.37 -2.30 -11.73
N VAL A 57 -2.29 -1.70 -12.24
CA VAL A 57 -0.92 -2.17 -11.99
C VAL A 57 -0.51 -1.69 -10.60
N LEU A 58 -0.13 -2.63 -9.73
CA LEU A 58 0.45 -2.33 -8.44
C LEU A 58 1.82 -1.69 -8.66
N ARG A 59 1.99 -0.45 -8.23
CA ARG A 59 3.24 0.30 -8.42
C ARG A 59 4.24 0.02 -7.33
N ARG A 60 3.76 -0.32 -6.14
CA ARG A 60 4.59 -0.53 -4.98
C ARG A 60 3.91 -1.45 -3.98
N ILE A 61 4.70 -2.32 -3.35
CA ILE A 61 4.27 -3.06 -2.17
C ILE A 61 5.35 -3.01 -1.10
N SER A 62 4.96 -2.71 0.13
CA SER A 62 5.90 -2.73 1.25
C SER A 62 5.23 -3.14 2.53
N GLY A 63 5.88 -4.00 3.31
CA GLY A 63 5.27 -4.52 4.51
C GLY A 63 6.11 -5.60 5.14
N ASN A 64 5.67 -6.06 6.30
CA ASN A 64 6.20 -7.25 6.91
C ASN A 64 5.08 -7.99 7.64
N HIS A 65 5.35 -9.24 7.97
CA HIS A 65 4.42 -10.16 8.63
C HIS A 65 3.74 -9.57 9.87
N MET A 66 4.43 -8.72 10.65
CA MET A 66 3.89 -8.17 11.90
C MET A 66 2.98 -6.96 11.68
N ALA A 67 3.24 -6.18 10.63
CA ALA A 67 2.64 -4.86 10.46
C ALA A 67 1.69 -4.76 9.26
N GLY A 68 1.59 -5.83 8.45
CA GLY A 68 0.80 -5.88 7.22
C GLY A 68 1.52 -5.25 6.02
N PHE A 69 0.85 -5.28 4.88
CA PHE A 69 1.33 -4.84 3.58
C PHE A 69 0.60 -3.57 3.16
N GLU A 70 1.38 -2.55 2.82
CA GLU A 70 0.93 -1.33 2.18
C GLU A 70 1.06 -1.50 0.67
N MET A 71 0.00 -1.18 -0.06
CA MET A 71 -0.09 -1.27 -1.51
C MET A 71 -0.21 0.13 -2.10
N GLY A 72 0.57 0.42 -3.14
CA GLY A 72 0.57 1.72 -3.80
C GLY A 72 0.20 1.62 -5.27
N PHE A 73 -0.71 2.48 -5.71
CA PHE A 73 -1.11 2.67 -7.11
C PHE A 73 -0.77 4.09 -7.59
N ASP A 74 -1.09 4.41 -8.84
CA ASP A 74 -0.90 5.76 -9.41
C ASP A 74 -1.83 6.82 -8.76
N GLY A 75 -2.84 6.38 -8.01
CA GLY A 75 -3.76 7.20 -7.22
C GLY A 75 -4.48 6.36 -6.17
N PRO A 76 -5.37 6.95 -5.36
CA PRO A 76 -6.17 6.22 -4.37
C PRO A 76 -7.05 5.18 -5.05
N GLU A 77 -7.00 3.94 -4.57
CA GLU A 77 -7.77 2.85 -5.15
C GLU A 77 -8.56 2.09 -4.07
N VAL A 78 -9.65 1.46 -4.47
CA VAL A 78 -10.41 0.53 -3.63
C VAL A 78 -10.20 -0.87 -4.16
N ILE A 79 -9.50 -1.72 -3.43
CA ILE A 79 -9.22 -3.10 -3.82
C ILE A 79 -10.22 -4.07 -3.18
N TYR A 80 -10.34 -5.25 -3.77
CA TYR A 80 -11.04 -6.38 -3.14
C TYR A 80 -10.02 -7.28 -2.43
N ALA A 81 -10.18 -7.44 -1.12
CA ALA A 81 -9.33 -8.27 -0.26
C ALA A 81 -10.19 -9.03 0.75
N ASP A 82 -10.04 -10.36 0.85
CA ASP A 82 -10.85 -11.23 1.72
C ASP A 82 -12.38 -11.06 1.56
N GLY A 83 -12.83 -10.68 0.36
CA GLY A 83 -14.23 -10.40 0.07
C GLY A 83 -14.72 -9.03 0.58
N ALA A 84 -13.84 -8.20 1.13
CA ALA A 84 -14.12 -6.82 1.53
C ALA A 84 -13.52 -5.80 0.54
N GLU A 85 -14.13 -4.62 0.47
CA GLU A 85 -13.57 -3.45 -0.21
C GLU A 85 -12.65 -2.67 0.73
N MET A 86 -11.41 -2.41 0.31
CA MET A 86 -10.38 -1.75 1.11
C MET A 86 -9.80 -0.55 0.36
N SER A 87 -9.77 0.62 1.00
CA SER A 87 -9.07 1.80 0.47
C SER A 87 -7.57 1.68 0.74
N VAL A 88 -6.76 1.88 -0.30
CA VAL A 88 -5.30 1.79 -0.27
C VAL A 88 -4.64 2.94 -1.02
#